data_AF-A0A529SIZ3-F1
#
_entry.id   AF-A0A529SIZ3-F1
#
_cell.length_a   1.000
_cell.length_b   1.000
_cell.length_c   1.000
_cell.angle_alpha   90.00
_cell.angle_beta   90.00
_cell.angle_gamma   90.00
#
_symmetry.space_group_name_H-M   'P 1'
#
loop_
_entity.id
_entity.type
_entity.pdbx_description
1 polymer ?
#
loop_
_entity_poly.entity_id
_entity_poly.type
_entity_poly.pdbx_seq_one_letter_code
_entity_poly.pdbx_strand_id
1 'polypeptide(L)'
;IPDRAPNIKIVSVDGALIANRGASGGEAVGLDEMSPYIPEAVVAIEDRRFYSHFGIDPIGLSRAMVTNLIGGHFSQGGSTLTQQLAKNLFLTPDRTLERKVQEVL
;
A
#
# COMPACT_ATOMS: atom_id res chain seq x y z
N ILE A 1 13.04 6.24 -9.14
CA ILE A 1 11.78 5.54 -9.50
C ILE A 1 12.19 4.14 -9.91
N PRO A 2 11.62 3.07 -9.34
CA PRO A 2 12.03 1.71 -9.64
C PRO A 2 11.66 1.42 -11.10
N ASP A 3 12.42 0.55 -11.75
CA ASP A 3 12.16 0.18 -13.13
C ASP A 3 10.76 -0.46 -13.23
N ARG A 4 9.88 0.17 -14.00
CA ARG A 4 8.51 -0.33 -14.23
C ARG A 4 8.50 -0.94 -15.61
N ALA A 5 8.68 -2.26 -15.66
CA ALA A 5 8.52 -2.98 -16.91
C ALA A 5 7.14 -2.64 -17.49
N PRO A 6 7.07 -2.19 -18.75
CA PRO A 6 5.81 -1.80 -19.38
C PRO A 6 4.83 -2.98 -19.33
N ASN A 7 3.55 -2.65 -19.12
CA ASN A 7 2.48 -3.61 -19.25
C ASN A 7 1.95 -3.58 -20.68
N ILE A 8 1.93 -4.74 -21.33
CA ILE A 8 1.43 -4.94 -22.69
C ILE A 8 0.09 -5.68 -22.61
N LYS A 9 -0.98 -4.99 -23.01
CA LYS A 9 -2.32 -5.55 -23.17
C LYS A 9 -2.49 -6.06 -24.61
N ILE A 10 -2.73 -7.35 -24.78
CA ILE A 10 -3.05 -7.99 -26.06
C ILE A 10 -4.56 -8.19 -26.10
N VAL A 11 -5.23 -7.55 -27.05
CA VAL A 11 -6.68 -7.62 -27.24
C VAL A 11 -7.04 -8.19 -28.62
N SER A 12 -8.19 -8.84 -28.73
CA SER A 12 -8.78 -9.23 -30.01
C SER A 12 -9.38 -8.02 -30.74
N VAL A 13 -9.78 -8.22 -31.99
CA VAL A 13 -10.39 -7.18 -32.85
C VAL A 13 -11.70 -6.61 -32.30
N ASP A 14 -12.39 -7.37 -31.45
CA ASP A 14 -13.61 -6.97 -30.74
C ASP A 14 -13.34 -6.38 -29.34
N GLY A 15 -12.06 -6.22 -28.96
CA GLY A 15 -11.62 -5.61 -27.71
C GLY A 15 -11.51 -6.55 -26.52
N ALA A 16 -11.79 -7.85 -26.66
CA ALA A 16 -11.65 -8.80 -25.57
C ALA A 16 -10.17 -9.01 -25.18
N LEU A 17 -9.89 -9.08 -23.88
CA LEU A 17 -8.53 -9.29 -23.37
C LEU A 17 -8.07 -10.73 -23.67
N ILE A 18 -7.03 -10.89 -24.48
CA ILE A 18 -6.39 -12.18 -24.76
C ILE A 18 -5.29 -12.45 -23.75
N ALA A 19 -4.43 -11.47 -23.49
CA ALA A 19 -3.32 -11.60 -22.54
C ALA A 19 -2.85 -10.24 -22.02
N ASN A 20 -2.27 -10.24 -20.83
CA ASN A 20 -1.58 -9.11 -20.24
C ASN A 20 -0.16 -9.58 -19.87
N ARG A 21 0.87 -8.87 -20.35
CA ARG A 21 2.29 -9.21 -20.14
C ARG A 21 3.02 -8.02 -19.54
N GLY A 22 3.61 -8.20 -18.36
CA GLY A 22 4.39 -7.18 -17.66
C GLY A 22 4.91 -7.72 -16.32
N ALA A 23 5.78 -6.97 -15.64
CA ALA A 23 6.32 -7.36 -14.33
C ALA A 23 5.27 -7.25 -13.20
N SER A 24 4.26 -6.41 -13.38
CA SER A 24 3.07 -6.31 -12.53
C SER A 24 1.88 -6.96 -13.25
N GLY A 25 1.27 -7.96 -12.62
CA GLY A 25 0.07 -8.60 -13.16
C GLY A 25 -1.14 -7.67 -13.07
N GLY A 26 -2.02 -7.73 -14.08
CA GLY A 26 -3.31 -7.02 -14.09
C GLY A 26 -3.32 -5.72 -14.88
N GLU A 27 -4.51 -5.24 -15.20
CA GLU A 27 -4.74 -3.93 -15.80
C GLU A 27 -4.61 -2.83 -14.73
N ALA A 28 -4.02 -1.69 -15.08
CA ALA A 28 -4.06 -0.52 -14.23
C ALA A 28 -5.48 0.06 -14.27
N VAL A 29 -6.11 0.19 -13.11
CA VAL A 29 -7.50 0.68 -12.97
C VAL A 29 -7.49 2.00 -12.22
N GLY A 30 -8.19 3.00 -12.73
CA GLY A 30 -8.40 4.29 -12.09
C GLY A 30 -9.31 4.16 -10.86
N LEU A 31 -9.14 5.05 -9.87
CA LEU A 31 -10.01 5.06 -8.70
C LEU A 31 -11.49 5.30 -9.05
N ASP A 32 -11.75 6.04 -10.13
CA ASP A 32 -13.07 6.35 -10.67
C ASP A 32 -13.73 5.15 -11.38
N GLU A 33 -12.93 4.19 -11.82
CA GLU A 33 -13.41 2.95 -12.45
C GLU A 33 -13.73 1.86 -11.41
N MET A 34 -13.37 2.09 -10.14
CA MET A 34 -13.61 1.16 -9.04
C MET A 34 -14.93 1.45 -8.33
N SER A 35 -15.53 0.40 -7.74
CA SER A 35 -16.59 0.61 -6.75
C SER A 35 -16.05 1.49 -5.60
N PRO A 36 -16.78 2.51 -5.14
CA PRO A 36 -16.32 3.42 -4.09
C PRO A 36 -15.99 2.68 -2.78
N TYR A 37 -16.63 1.53 -2.54
CA TYR A 37 -16.36 0.70 -1.37
C TYR A 37 -14.94 0.12 -1.33
N ILE A 38 -14.27 -0.01 -2.47
CA ILE A 38 -12.90 -0.55 -2.53
C ILE A 38 -11.91 0.42 -1.87
N PRO A 39 -11.73 1.67 -2.34
CA PRO A 39 -10.83 2.61 -1.67
C PRO A 39 -11.28 2.91 -0.24
N GLU A 40 -12.59 3.00 0.03
CA GLU A 40 -13.11 3.20 1.38
C GLU A 40 -12.71 2.07 2.34
N ALA A 41 -12.85 0.80 1.92
CA ALA A 41 -12.47 -0.34 2.74
C ALA A 41 -10.95 -0.38 2.99
N VAL A 42 -10.14 -0.11 1.97
CA VAL A 42 -8.68 -0.05 2.12
C VAL A 42 -8.27 1.04 3.10
N VAL A 43 -8.83 2.25 2.97
CA VAL A 43 -8.59 3.34 3.93
C VAL A 43 -9.05 2.94 5.33
N ALA A 44 -10.23 2.33 5.48
CA ALA A 44 -10.75 1.94 6.80
C ALA A 44 -9.89 0.89 7.52
N ILE A 45 -9.30 -0.05 6.77
CA ILE A 45 -8.51 -1.17 7.30
C ILE A 45 -7.05 -0.78 7.52
N GLU A 46 -6.41 -0.17 6.52
CA GLU A 46 -4.97 0.08 6.52
C GLU A 46 -4.62 1.42 7.16
N ASP A 47 -5.42 2.46 6.93
CA ASP A 47 -5.07 3.83 7.30
C ASP A 47 -6.31 4.71 7.53
N ARG A 48 -7.03 4.44 8.63
CA ARG A 48 -8.34 5.07 8.93
C ARG A 48 -8.31 6.60 8.96
N ARG A 49 -7.14 7.20 9.15
CA ARG A 49 -6.94 8.65 9.23
C ARG A 49 -6.19 9.23 8.03
N PHE A 50 -6.12 8.48 6.93
CA PHE A 50 -5.41 8.85 5.71
C PHE A 50 -5.61 10.32 5.30
N TYR A 51 -6.86 10.78 5.23
CA TYR A 51 -7.20 12.15 4.82
C TYR A 51 -6.94 13.23 5.89
N SER A 52 -6.56 12.84 7.11
CA SER A 52 -6.34 13.73 8.25
C SER A 52 -4.86 13.92 8.58
N HIS A 53 -3.94 13.29 7.84
CA HIS A 53 -2.51 13.38 8.08
C HIS A 53 -1.71 13.51 6.79
N PHE A 54 -0.49 14.04 6.88
CA PHE A 54 0.39 14.30 5.75
C PHE A 54 1.44 13.20 5.59
N GLY A 55 0.98 11.95 5.42
CA GLY A 55 1.82 10.79 5.12
C GLY A 55 2.40 10.02 6.33
N ILE A 56 2.37 10.57 7.54
CA ILE A 56 2.69 9.85 8.78
C ILE A 56 1.58 10.10 9.79
N ASP A 57 1.14 9.08 10.52
CA ASP A 57 0.16 9.21 11.60
C ASP A 57 0.77 8.92 12.99
N PRO A 58 1.23 9.94 13.73
CA PRO A 58 1.74 9.77 15.09
C PRO A 58 0.69 9.23 16.08
N ILE A 59 -0.57 9.59 15.90
CA ILE A 59 -1.66 9.14 16.79
C ILE A 59 -2.01 7.68 16.47
N GLY A 60 -2.08 7.35 15.18
CA GLY A 60 -2.29 5.98 14.70
C GLY A 60 -1.18 5.04 15.16
N LEU A 61 0.07 5.48 15.05
CA LEU A 61 1.27 4.76 15.49
C LEU A 61 1.30 4.56 17.01
N SER A 62 1.10 5.63 17.78
CA SER A 62 1.11 5.55 19.25
C SER A 62 -0.01 4.66 19.79
N ARG A 63 -1.23 4.77 19.26
CA ARG A 63 -2.34 3.85 19.56
C ARG A 63 -1.98 2.39 19.26
N ALA A 64 -1.42 2.12 18.08
CA ALA A 64 -1.03 0.76 17.70
C ALA A 64 0.05 0.19 18.64
N MET A 65 1.03 1.02 19.02
CA MET A 65 2.07 0.67 19.99
C MET A 65 1.47 0.34 21.35
N VAL A 66 0.63 1.20 21.92
CA VAL A 66 -0.04 0.96 23.21
C VAL A 66 -0.88 -0.31 23.18
N THR A 67 -1.67 -0.50 22.11
CA THR A 67 -2.54 -1.68 21.97
C THR A 67 -1.73 -2.98 21.92
N ASN A 68 -0.63 -3.00 21.16
CA ASN A 68 0.23 -4.17 21.05
C ASN A 68 0.98 -4.48 22.35
N LEU A 69 1.40 -3.44 23.09
CA LEU A 69 2.05 -3.59 24.40
C LEU A 69 1.09 -4.16 25.44
N ILE A 70 -0.12 -3.62 25.53
CA ILE A 70 -1.14 -4.11 26.48
C ILE A 70 -1.60 -5.52 26.11
N GLY A 71 -1.77 -5.80 24.82
CA GLY A 71 -2.20 -7.12 24.34
C GLY A 71 -1.12 -8.19 24.35
N GLY A 72 0.16 -7.83 24.57
CA GLY A 72 1.29 -8.77 24.57
C GLY A 72 1.58 -9.42 23.20
N HIS A 73 0.90 -8.99 22.14
CA HIS A 73 1.07 -9.51 20.79
C HIS A 73 0.87 -8.41 19.73
N PHE A 74 1.47 -8.61 18.55
CA PHE A 74 1.29 -7.70 17.42
C PHE A 74 -0.09 -7.90 16.78
N SER A 75 -1.03 -7.00 17.08
CA SER A 75 -2.41 -7.02 16.59
C SER A 75 -2.78 -5.85 15.68
N GLN A 76 -2.13 -4.69 15.86
CA GLN A 76 -2.38 -3.49 15.05
C GLN A 76 -1.12 -3.02 14.33
N GLY A 77 -1.31 -2.68 13.05
CA GLY A 77 -0.34 -1.92 12.26
C GLY A 77 -0.44 -0.40 12.56
N GLY A 78 0.69 0.29 12.46
CA GLY A 78 0.78 1.75 12.62
C GLY A 78 1.30 2.47 11.38
N SER A 79 1.47 1.77 10.26
CA SER A 79 2.02 2.33 9.02
C SER A 79 0.93 2.96 8.17
N THR A 80 1.21 4.08 7.53
CA THR A 80 0.27 4.78 6.63
C THR A 80 0.33 4.25 5.20
N LEU A 81 -0.71 4.48 4.41
CA LEU A 81 -0.70 4.14 2.98
C LEU A 81 0.44 4.86 2.24
N THR A 82 0.79 6.08 2.63
CA THR A 82 1.93 6.82 2.07
C THR A 82 3.26 6.14 2.36
N GLN A 83 3.47 5.66 3.59
CA GLN A 83 4.67 4.90 3.95
C GLN A 83 4.74 3.57 3.20
N GLN A 84 3.61 2.86 3.09
CA GLN A 84 3.54 1.61 2.32
C GLN A 84 3.87 1.85 0.85
N LEU A 85 3.33 2.92 0.26
CA LEU A 85 3.64 3.32 -1.11
C LEU A 85 5.12 3.68 -1.26
N ALA A 86 5.68 4.50 -0.37
CA ALA A 86 7.09 4.87 -0.40
C ALA A 86 8.00 3.63 -0.30
N LYS A 87 7.63 2.66 0.53
CA LYS A 87 8.33 1.38 0.63
C LYS A 87 8.26 0.58 -0.66
N ASN A 88 7.09 0.49 -1.28
CA ASN A 88 6.93 -0.23 -2.54
C ASN A 88 7.64 0.46 -3.72
N LEU A 89 7.77 1.79 -3.69
CA LEU A 89 8.40 2.55 -4.75
C LEU A 89 9.91 2.71 -4.59
N PHE A 90 10.42 2.93 -3.40
CA PHE A 90 11.80 3.40 -3.22
C PHE A 90 12.71 2.39 -2.53
N LEU A 91 12.16 1.31 -1.98
CA LEU A 91 12.91 0.41 -1.13
C LEU A 91 12.96 -0.99 -1.75
N THR A 92 14.16 -1.49 -1.97
CA THR A 92 14.40 -2.89 -2.38
C THR A 92 13.85 -3.84 -1.30
N PRO A 93 13.39 -5.07 -1.65
CA PRO A 93 12.72 -5.99 -0.71
C PRO A 93 13.56 -6.53 0.46
N ASP A 94 14.76 -6.01 0.69
CA ASP A 94 15.66 -6.46 1.75
C ASP A 94 15.08 -6.11 3.13
N ARG A 95 14.46 -7.12 3.74
CA ARG A 95 13.89 -7.06 5.09
C ARG A 95 15.01 -7.20 6.13
N THR A 96 15.63 -6.10 6.54
CA THR A 96 16.36 -6.07 7.82
C THR A 96 15.58 -5.24 8.85
N LEU A 97 15.36 -5.83 10.03
CA LEU A 97 14.68 -5.19 11.17
C LEU A 97 15.34 -3.85 11.57
N GLU A 98 16.63 -3.71 11.27
CA GLU A 98 17.45 -2.52 11.45
C GLU A 98 16.85 -1.28 10.77
N ARG A 99 16.21 -1.43 9.61
CA ARG A 99 15.62 -0.30 8.88
C ARG A 99 14.28 0.18 9.46
N LYS A 100 13.55 -0.70 10.14
CA LYS A 100 12.25 -0.35 10.76
C LYS A 100 12.40 0.64 11.92
N VAL A 101 13.59 0.69 12.53
CA VAL A 101 13.96 1.65 13.58
C VAL A 101 14.36 3.01 12.99
N GLN A 102 15.01 3.02 11.81
CA GLN A 102 15.39 4.27 11.11
C GLN A 102 14.21 4.98 10.44
N GLU A 103 13.09 4.30 10.19
CA GLU A 103 11.89 4.93 9.60
C GLU A 103 11.05 5.74 10.63
N VAL A 104 11.40 5.68 11.92
CA VAL A 104 10.67 6.35 13.03
C VAL A 104 11.49 7.49 13.67
N LEU A 105 12.80 7.56 13.43
CA LEU A 105 13.72 8.60 13.92
C LEU A 105 14.04 9.61 12.82
#